data_AF-A0A350NT68-F1
#
_entry.id   AF-A0A350NT68-F1
#
_cell.length_a   1.000
_cell.length_b   1.000
_cell.length_c   1.000
_cell.angle_alpha   90.00
_cell.angle_beta   90.00
_cell.angle_gamma   90.00
#
_symmetry.space_group_name_H-M   'P 1'
#
loop_
_entity.id
_entity.type
_entity.pdbx_description
1 polymer ?
#
loop_
_entity_poly.entity_id
_entity_poly.type
_entity_poly.pdbx_seq_one_letter_code
_entity_poly.pdbx_strand_id
1 'polypeptide(L)'
;WLFAAGIPFAPQLATQWPLFLLAAVMSIGYAFNPIGSGRGWRERPHLKLPAIALSWTLATVIFPASHLGITWWEPENAHIWGIAISQVLFVAGITVPFDVRDVNLDPSEFRTWPQRWGASSSIRIALFLLAISASGFVVFDLNWGRAAVAIAALPIVAWTVRPRKEAVYSLLLDGLLILQGSAVFWFSSMH
;
A
#
# COMPACT_ATOMS: atom_id res chain seq x y z
N TRP A 1 26.13 2.57 -6.40
CA TRP A 1 25.94 1.20 -6.93
C TRP A 1 24.96 1.08 -8.10
N LEU A 2 24.09 2.08 -8.38
CA LEU A 2 23.11 2.03 -9.49
C LEU A 2 23.69 2.11 -10.93
N PHE A 3 24.99 2.38 -11.10
CA PHE A 3 25.65 2.40 -12.41
C PHE A 3 26.70 1.29 -12.59
N ALA A 4 26.96 0.48 -11.56
CA ALA A 4 28.07 -0.48 -11.54
C ALA A 4 27.70 -1.87 -12.06
N ALA A 5 26.41 -2.18 -12.23
CA ALA A 5 25.97 -3.52 -12.64
C ALA A 5 26.03 -3.76 -14.16
N GLY A 6 26.35 -2.75 -14.98
CA GLY A 6 26.44 -2.91 -16.44
C GLY A 6 25.15 -3.39 -17.12
N ILE A 7 24.03 -3.42 -16.40
CA ILE A 7 22.72 -3.80 -16.92
C ILE A 7 22.26 -2.64 -17.82
N PRO A 8 22.14 -2.84 -19.15
CA PRO A 8 21.74 -1.76 -20.04
C PRO A 8 20.30 -1.34 -19.70
N PHE A 9 20.14 -0.08 -19.24
CA PHE A 9 18.88 0.52 -18.81
C PHE A 9 17.77 0.51 -19.90
N ALA A 10 18.16 0.57 -21.18
CA ALA A 10 17.23 0.67 -22.31
C ALA A 10 16.38 -0.59 -22.58
N PRO A 11 16.94 -1.82 -22.62
CA PRO A 11 16.15 -3.03 -22.89
C PRO A 11 15.15 -3.42 -21.79
N GLN A 12 15.37 -3.10 -20.50
CA GLN A 12 14.34 -3.39 -19.47
C GLN A 12 13.13 -2.46 -19.57
N LEU A 13 13.32 -1.20 -19.97
CA LEU A 13 12.21 -0.25 -20.11
C LEU A 13 11.25 -0.69 -21.22
N ALA A 14 11.80 -1.27 -22.31
CA ALA A 14 11.04 -1.79 -23.44
C ALA A 14 10.18 -3.02 -23.07
N THR A 15 10.57 -3.83 -22.08
CA THR A 15 9.80 -5.00 -21.64
C THR A 15 8.81 -4.69 -20.52
N GLN A 16 9.01 -3.58 -19.78
CA GLN A 16 8.15 -3.16 -18.67
C GLN A 16 6.99 -2.24 -19.07
N TRP A 17 6.81 -1.95 -20.37
CA TRP A 17 5.72 -1.08 -20.85
C TRP A 17 4.31 -1.46 -20.35
N PRO A 18 3.92 -2.74 -20.12
CA PRO A 18 2.61 -3.06 -19.59
C PRO A 18 2.41 -2.56 -18.15
N LEU A 19 3.49 -2.52 -17.34
CA LEU A 19 3.44 -1.99 -15.97
C LEU A 19 3.28 -0.47 -15.98
N PHE A 20 3.97 0.23 -16.88
CA PHE A 20 3.77 1.67 -17.05
C PHE A 20 2.36 2.00 -17.56
N LEU A 21 1.82 1.19 -18.47
CA LEU A 21 0.43 1.33 -18.91
C LEU A 21 -0.55 1.09 -17.75
N LEU A 22 -0.33 0.04 -16.94
CA LEU A 22 -1.14 -0.22 -15.76
C LEU A 22 -1.08 0.94 -14.75
N ALA A 23 0.12 1.46 -14.48
CA ALA A 23 0.29 2.62 -13.60
C ALA A 23 -0.40 3.88 -14.15
N ALA A 24 -0.35 4.09 -15.47
CA ALA A 24 -1.06 5.18 -16.13
C ALA A 24 -2.58 5.02 -16.02
N VAL A 25 -3.11 3.81 -16.25
CA VAL A 25 -4.54 3.49 -16.08
C VAL A 25 -4.97 3.71 -14.63
N MET A 26 -4.18 3.25 -13.65
CA MET A 26 -4.47 3.47 -12.23
C MET A 26 -4.47 4.96 -11.89
N SER A 27 -3.51 5.73 -12.40
CA SER A 27 -3.40 7.17 -12.14
C SER A 27 -4.54 7.96 -12.78
N ILE A 28 -4.83 7.68 -14.06
CA ILE A 28 -5.94 8.31 -14.78
C ILE A 28 -7.24 7.90 -14.11
N GLY A 29 -7.51 6.61 -13.91
CA GLY A 29 -8.72 6.09 -13.27
C GLY A 29 -8.97 6.66 -11.87
N TYR A 30 -7.91 6.86 -11.09
CA TYR A 30 -7.99 7.49 -9.78
C TYR A 30 -8.47 8.95 -9.85
N ALA A 31 -7.94 9.73 -10.79
CA ALA A 31 -8.30 11.13 -10.99
C ALA A 31 -9.62 11.33 -11.76
N PHE A 32 -9.88 10.48 -12.76
CA PHE A 32 -10.94 10.61 -13.73
C PHE A 32 -11.39 9.22 -14.20
N ASN A 33 -12.69 8.94 -14.21
CA ASN A 33 -13.21 7.69 -14.74
C ASN A 33 -13.76 7.89 -16.16
N PRO A 34 -13.03 7.45 -17.22
CA PRO A 34 -13.47 7.61 -18.60
C PRO A 34 -14.67 6.72 -18.97
N ILE A 35 -15.05 5.74 -18.14
CA ILE A 35 -16.12 4.76 -18.40
C ILE A 35 -17.36 5.07 -17.55
N GLY A 36 -17.50 6.28 -16.99
CA GLY A 36 -18.60 6.63 -16.08
C GLY A 36 -18.93 8.12 -16.00
N SER A 37 -19.44 8.54 -14.84
CA SER A 37 -19.97 9.89 -14.54
C SER A 37 -18.93 11.02 -14.51
N GLY A 38 -17.76 10.85 -15.12
CA GLY A 38 -16.62 11.79 -15.07
C GLY A 38 -15.89 11.89 -13.72
N ARG A 39 -16.47 11.36 -12.63
CA ARG A 39 -15.86 11.33 -11.29
C ARG A 39 -14.82 10.21 -11.17
N GLY A 40 -13.60 10.54 -10.73
CA GLY A 40 -12.51 9.59 -10.51
C GLY A 40 -12.77 8.57 -9.40
N TRP A 41 -11.98 7.49 -9.33
CA TRP A 41 -12.11 6.48 -8.27
C TRP A 41 -11.85 7.06 -6.87
N ARG A 42 -11.09 8.16 -6.75
CA ARG A 42 -10.90 8.89 -5.49
C ARG A 42 -12.22 9.36 -4.87
N GLU A 43 -13.19 9.72 -5.71
CA GLU A 43 -14.50 10.24 -5.27
C GLU A 43 -15.49 9.12 -4.96
N ARG A 44 -15.09 7.85 -5.14
CA ARG A 44 -15.91 6.67 -4.86
C ARG A 44 -15.35 5.96 -3.63
N PRO A 45 -16.04 6.01 -2.49
CA PRO A 45 -15.53 5.46 -1.22
C PRO A 45 -15.07 4.01 -1.30
N HIS A 46 -15.79 3.17 -2.04
CA HIS A 46 -15.45 1.76 -2.21
C HIS A 46 -14.27 1.49 -3.16
N LEU A 47 -13.90 2.45 -3.99
CA LEU A 47 -12.78 2.31 -4.94
C LEU A 47 -11.53 3.07 -4.50
N LYS A 48 -11.66 4.05 -3.62
CA LYS A 48 -10.54 4.84 -3.07
C LYS A 48 -9.50 3.94 -2.40
N LEU A 49 -9.92 3.10 -1.46
CA LEU A 49 -9.00 2.26 -0.69
C LEU A 49 -8.31 1.19 -1.56
N PRO A 50 -9.02 0.41 -2.41
CA PRO A 50 -8.36 -0.50 -3.34
C PRO A 50 -7.39 0.20 -4.30
N ALA A 51 -7.75 1.38 -4.83
CA ALA A 51 -6.89 2.12 -5.73
C ALA A 51 -5.58 2.56 -5.06
N ILE A 52 -5.65 3.07 -3.82
CA ILE A 52 -4.47 3.47 -3.05
C ILE A 52 -3.60 2.24 -2.74
N ALA A 53 -4.19 1.15 -2.23
CA ALA A 53 -3.46 -0.06 -1.86
C ALA A 53 -2.75 -0.71 -3.05
N LEU A 54 -3.41 -0.80 -4.20
CA LEU A 54 -2.83 -1.34 -5.42
C LEU A 54 -1.74 -0.41 -5.98
N SER A 55 -1.94 0.90 -5.98
CA SER A 55 -0.94 1.86 -6.46
C SER A 55 0.35 1.79 -5.65
N TRP A 56 0.24 1.75 -4.32
CA TRP A 56 1.40 1.58 -3.44
C TRP A 56 2.06 0.22 -3.59
N THR A 57 1.30 -0.85 -3.80
CA THR A 57 1.86 -2.18 -4.02
C THR A 57 2.62 -2.27 -5.34
N LEU A 58 2.07 -1.70 -6.41
CA LEU A 58 2.77 -1.58 -7.68
C LEU A 58 4.09 -0.83 -7.49
N ALA A 59 4.06 0.34 -6.85
CA ALA A 59 5.23 1.20 -6.66
C ALA A 59 6.30 0.60 -5.74
N THR A 60 5.92 -0.19 -4.72
CA THR A 60 6.84 -0.65 -3.66
C THR A 60 7.22 -2.12 -3.76
N VAL A 61 6.54 -2.91 -4.58
CA VAL A 61 6.82 -4.36 -4.74
C VAL A 61 7.04 -4.69 -6.22
N ILE A 62 6.04 -4.48 -7.08
CA ILE A 62 6.07 -4.98 -8.47
C ILE A 62 7.10 -4.23 -9.33
N PHE A 63 7.15 -2.90 -9.24
CA PHE A 63 8.14 -2.10 -9.96
C PHE A 63 9.58 -2.42 -9.51
N PRO A 64 9.90 -2.42 -8.19
CA PRO A 64 11.24 -2.83 -7.73
C PRO A 64 11.63 -4.24 -8.15
N ALA A 65 10.74 -5.23 -8.01
CA ALA A 65 11.00 -6.60 -8.44
C ALA A 65 11.33 -6.67 -9.94
N SER A 66 10.52 -6.00 -10.76
CA SER A 66 10.75 -5.94 -12.21
C SER A 66 12.06 -5.23 -12.56
N HIS A 67 12.41 -4.16 -11.84
CA HIS A 67 13.66 -3.42 -12.04
C HIS A 67 14.91 -4.26 -11.69
N LEU A 68 14.79 -5.16 -10.72
CA LEU A 68 15.83 -6.13 -10.38
C LEU A 68 15.90 -7.31 -11.37
N GLY A 69 15.09 -7.31 -12.43
CA GLY A 69 15.05 -8.39 -13.42
C GLY A 69 14.30 -9.64 -12.94
N ILE A 70 13.54 -9.55 -11.84
CA ILE A 70 12.77 -10.67 -11.31
C ILE A 70 11.49 -10.82 -12.12
N THR A 71 11.32 -11.98 -12.75
CA THR A 71 10.10 -12.38 -13.44
C THR A 71 9.03 -12.83 -12.43
N TRP A 72 8.34 -11.88 -11.83
CA TRP A 72 7.40 -12.11 -10.71
C TRP A 72 6.16 -12.95 -11.05
N TRP A 73 5.88 -13.20 -12.33
CA TRP A 73 4.79 -14.08 -12.76
C TRP A 73 5.20 -15.56 -12.90
N GLU A 74 6.49 -15.88 -12.77
CA GLU A 74 6.95 -17.26 -12.83
C GLU A 74 6.72 -17.99 -11.49
N PRO A 75 6.45 -19.31 -11.51
CA PRO A 75 6.16 -20.08 -10.30
C PRO A 75 7.27 -20.05 -9.24
N GLU A 76 8.54 -19.98 -9.66
CA GLU A 76 9.70 -19.86 -8.77
C GLU A 76 9.70 -18.56 -7.96
N ASN A 77 9.07 -17.51 -8.48
CA ASN A 77 8.94 -16.20 -7.83
C ASN A 77 7.57 -15.99 -7.18
N ALA A 78 6.81 -17.07 -6.92
CA ALA A 78 5.47 -16.98 -6.35
C ALA A 78 5.41 -16.25 -4.99
N HIS A 79 6.52 -16.25 -4.23
CA HIS A 79 6.64 -15.50 -2.98
C HIS A 79 6.40 -13.99 -3.16
N ILE A 80 6.72 -13.41 -4.33
CA ILE A 80 6.47 -11.99 -4.65
C ILE A 80 4.97 -11.66 -4.58
N TRP A 81 4.09 -12.58 -4.97
CA TRP A 81 2.64 -12.39 -4.82
C TRP A 81 2.21 -12.40 -3.35
N GLY A 82 2.83 -13.24 -2.52
CA GLY A 82 2.64 -13.22 -1.06
C GLY A 82 3.05 -11.88 -0.46
N ILE A 83 4.18 -11.32 -0.89
CA ILE A 83 4.63 -9.97 -0.50
C ILE A 83 3.65 -8.91 -1.01
N ALA A 84 3.19 -8.99 -2.26
CA ALA A 84 2.25 -8.03 -2.84
C ALA A 84 0.90 -8.02 -2.11
N ILE A 85 0.34 -9.19 -1.79
CA ILE A 85 -0.89 -9.30 -1.00
C ILE A 85 -0.68 -8.72 0.40
N SER A 86 0.44 -9.05 1.04
CA SER A 86 0.81 -8.51 2.36
C SER A 86 0.92 -6.98 2.32
N GLN A 87 1.45 -6.42 1.23
CA GLN A 87 1.55 -4.98 1.01
C GLN A 87 0.18 -4.32 0.79
N VAL A 88 -0.71 -4.94 0.02
CA VAL A 88 -2.10 -4.45 -0.13
C VAL A 88 -2.79 -4.37 1.22
N LEU A 89 -2.66 -5.43 2.04
CA LEU A 89 -3.23 -5.48 3.39
C LEU A 89 -2.60 -4.45 4.33
N PHE A 90 -1.29 -4.23 4.24
CA PHE A 90 -0.58 -3.19 4.99
C PHE A 90 -1.15 -1.82 4.70
N VAL A 91 -1.18 -1.44 3.42
CA VAL A 91 -1.64 -0.13 2.97
C VAL A 91 -3.13 0.05 3.31
N ALA A 92 -3.96 -0.98 3.13
CA ALA A 92 -5.34 -0.96 3.57
C ALA A 92 -5.45 -0.72 5.09
N GLY A 93 -4.67 -1.43 5.90
CA GLY A 93 -4.69 -1.30 7.37
C GLY A 93 -4.32 0.10 7.86
N ILE A 94 -3.28 0.72 7.30
CA ILE A 94 -2.88 2.09 7.70
C ILE A 94 -3.77 3.19 7.11
N THR A 95 -4.58 2.89 6.08
CA THR A 95 -5.47 3.90 5.44
C THR A 95 -6.86 3.98 6.08
N VAL A 96 -7.36 2.90 6.68
CA VAL A 96 -8.66 2.90 7.39
C VAL A 96 -8.79 3.97 8.49
N PRO A 97 -7.74 4.30 9.28
CA PRO A 97 -7.80 5.39 10.24
C PRO A 97 -8.16 6.76 9.64
N PHE A 98 -7.81 7.02 8.38
CA PHE A 98 -8.18 8.28 7.71
C PHE A 98 -9.70 8.35 7.51
N ASP A 99 -10.33 7.25 7.11
CA ASP A 99 -11.80 7.19 7.00
C ASP A 99 -12.47 7.39 8.37
N VAL A 100 -11.86 6.87 9.46
CA VAL A 100 -12.36 7.04 10.83
C VAL A 100 -12.32 8.49 11.28
N ARG A 101 -11.26 9.21 10.90
CA ARG A 101 -11.11 10.65 11.14
C ARG A 101 -12.17 11.45 10.37
N ASP A 102 -12.40 11.08 9.12
CA ASP A 102 -13.23 11.84 8.19
C ASP A 102 -14.73 11.53 8.31
N VAL A 103 -15.12 10.61 9.20
CA VAL A 103 -16.52 10.15 9.38
C VAL A 103 -17.55 11.28 9.58
N ASN A 104 -17.17 12.39 10.22
CA ASN A 104 -18.05 13.53 10.48
C ASN A 104 -18.03 14.59 9.36
N LEU A 105 -17.06 14.53 8.46
CA LEU A 105 -16.89 15.45 7.33
C LEU A 105 -17.41 14.84 6.03
N ASP A 106 -17.32 13.51 5.91
CA ASP A 106 -17.75 12.76 4.74
C ASP A 106 -19.28 12.76 4.61
N PRO A 107 -19.82 12.96 3.39
CA PRO A 107 -21.25 12.80 3.12
C PRO A 107 -21.75 11.43 3.56
N SER A 108 -22.97 11.36 4.10
CA SER A 108 -23.59 10.09 4.53
C SER A 108 -23.79 9.08 3.39
N GLU A 109 -23.85 9.57 2.14
CA GLU A 109 -23.91 8.76 0.92
C GLU A 109 -22.67 7.89 0.72
N PHE A 110 -21.54 8.25 1.33
CA PHE A 110 -20.29 7.53 1.12
C PHE A 110 -20.28 6.13 1.73
N ARG A 111 -21.07 5.93 2.79
CA ARG A 111 -21.22 4.66 3.50
C ARG A 111 -19.86 4.00 3.77
N THR A 112 -18.88 4.78 4.25
CA THR A 112 -17.55 4.28 4.63
C THR A 112 -17.67 3.26 5.76
N TRP A 113 -16.64 2.44 6.00
CA TRP A 113 -16.64 1.50 7.12
C TRP A 113 -16.98 2.15 8.47
N PRO A 114 -16.39 3.30 8.87
CA PRO A 114 -16.76 3.96 10.11
C PRO A 114 -18.18 4.50 10.12
N GLN A 115 -18.73 4.95 8.99
CA GLN A 115 -20.15 5.34 8.91
C GLN A 115 -21.10 4.13 9.07
N ARG A 116 -20.69 2.93 8.62
CA ARG A 116 -21.51 1.71 8.72
C ARG A 116 -21.42 1.00 10.08
N TRP A 117 -20.22 0.92 10.66
CA TRP A 117 -19.93 0.04 11.80
C TRP A 117 -19.31 0.77 13.01
N GLY A 118 -19.10 2.09 12.89
CA GLY A 118 -18.47 2.92 13.90
C GLY A 118 -16.94 2.85 13.88
N ALA A 119 -16.32 3.89 14.45
CA ALA A 119 -14.86 4.04 14.53
C ALA A 119 -14.14 2.82 15.12
N SER A 120 -14.63 2.30 16.24
CA SER A 120 -14.01 1.17 16.95
C SER A 120 -14.02 -0.13 16.15
N SER A 121 -15.05 -0.38 15.34
CA SER A 121 -15.12 -1.57 14.49
C SER A 121 -14.18 -1.44 13.29
N SER A 122 -14.13 -0.25 12.67
CA SER A 122 -13.19 0.02 11.57
C SER A 122 -11.74 -0.14 11.99
N ILE A 123 -11.35 0.37 13.16
CA ILE A 123 -9.97 0.18 13.66
C ILE A 123 -9.69 -1.29 13.99
N ARG A 124 -10.65 -2.06 14.50
CA ARG A 124 -10.46 -3.52 14.69
C ARG A 124 -10.18 -4.24 13.36
N ILE A 125 -10.90 -3.86 12.29
CA ILE A 125 -10.64 -4.39 10.95
C ILE A 125 -9.25 -3.95 10.48
N ALA A 126 -8.88 -2.69 10.66
CA ALA A 126 -7.55 -2.17 10.31
C ALA A 126 -6.42 -2.96 10.99
N LEU A 127 -6.54 -3.21 12.29
CA LEU A 127 -5.58 -4.01 13.07
C LEU A 127 -5.53 -5.47 12.59
N PHE A 128 -6.67 -6.06 12.25
CA PHE A 128 -6.71 -7.41 11.70
C PHE A 128 -5.99 -7.50 10.35
N LEU A 129 -6.21 -6.53 9.45
CA LEU A 129 -5.49 -6.43 8.17
C LEU A 129 -3.98 -6.28 8.39
N LEU A 130 -3.56 -5.43 9.33
CA LEU A 130 -2.15 -5.26 9.68
C LEU A 130 -1.52 -6.53 10.28
N ALA A 131 -2.26 -7.28 11.11
CA ALA A 131 -1.76 -8.52 11.69
C ALA A 131 -1.54 -9.60 10.62
N ILE A 132 -2.48 -9.74 9.67
CA ILE A 132 -2.30 -10.65 8.53
C ILE A 132 -1.14 -10.18 7.66
N SER A 133 -1.06 -8.88 7.38
CA SER A 133 0.03 -8.29 6.61
C SER A 133 1.40 -8.57 7.22
N ALA A 134 1.56 -8.32 8.52
CA ALA A 134 2.79 -8.60 9.25
C ALA A 134 3.16 -10.09 9.17
N SER A 135 2.18 -10.98 9.39
CA SER A 135 2.39 -12.43 9.29
C SER A 135 2.80 -12.84 7.88
N GLY A 136 2.16 -12.27 6.85
CA GLY A 136 2.49 -12.52 5.46
C GLY A 136 3.90 -12.05 5.09
N PHE A 137 4.34 -10.88 5.57
CA PHE A 137 5.72 -10.46 5.38
C PHE A 137 6.72 -11.40 6.06
N VAL A 138 6.44 -11.88 7.27
CA VAL A 138 7.31 -12.86 7.95
C VAL A 138 7.41 -14.17 7.15
N VAL A 139 6.34 -14.59 6.48
CA VAL A 139 6.30 -15.86 5.74
C VAL A 139 6.93 -15.74 4.34
N PHE A 140 6.69 -14.63 3.64
CA PHE A 140 7.01 -14.50 2.21
C PHE A 140 8.17 -13.56 1.90
N ASP A 141 8.56 -12.68 2.83
CA ASP A 141 9.65 -11.72 2.64
C ASP A 141 10.87 -12.14 3.46
N LEU A 142 12.02 -12.29 2.79
CA LEU A 142 13.30 -12.53 3.48
C LEU A 142 13.76 -11.28 4.25
N ASN A 143 13.27 -10.10 3.87
CA ASN A 143 13.59 -8.84 4.51
C ASN A 143 12.64 -8.54 5.67
N TRP A 144 13.17 -8.63 6.89
CA TRP A 144 12.41 -8.35 8.12
C TRP A 144 11.95 -6.89 8.25
N GLY A 145 12.47 -5.96 7.44
CA GLY A 145 12.12 -4.55 7.48
C GLY A 145 10.63 -4.28 7.26
N ARG A 146 9.98 -4.96 6.31
CA ARG A 146 8.53 -4.80 6.09
C ARG A 146 7.71 -5.32 7.25
N ALA A 147 8.06 -6.51 7.76
CA ALA A 147 7.40 -7.12 8.90
C ALA A 147 7.55 -6.27 10.17
N ALA A 148 8.76 -5.76 10.44
CA ALA A 148 9.03 -4.91 11.60
C ALA A 148 8.18 -3.63 11.58
N VAL A 149 8.07 -2.97 10.43
CA VAL A 149 7.24 -1.76 10.29
C VAL A 149 5.75 -2.09 10.38
N ALA A 150 5.30 -3.21 9.80
CA ALA A 150 3.91 -3.65 9.92
C ALA A 150 3.52 -3.95 11.38
N ILE A 151 4.42 -4.58 12.15
CA ILE A 151 4.22 -4.83 13.59
C ILE A 151 4.21 -3.51 14.37
N ALA A 152 5.14 -2.59 14.08
CA ALA A 152 5.19 -1.27 14.72
C ALA A 152 3.95 -0.41 14.40
N ALA A 153 3.31 -0.61 13.25
CA ALA A 153 2.08 0.07 12.86
C ALA A 153 0.88 -0.30 13.73
N LEU A 154 0.83 -1.51 14.32
CA LEU A 154 -0.30 -1.99 15.13
C LEU A 154 -0.63 -1.05 16.31
N PRO A 155 0.29 -0.72 17.24
CA PRO A 155 -0.01 0.18 18.34
C PRO A 155 -0.34 1.61 17.87
N ILE A 156 0.28 2.07 16.77
CA ILE A 156 0.03 3.40 16.19
C ILE A 156 -1.42 3.47 15.69
N VAL A 157 -1.85 2.50 14.89
CA VAL A 157 -3.22 2.44 14.35
C VAL A 157 -4.23 2.24 15.48
N ALA A 158 -3.95 1.39 16.48
CA ALA A 158 -4.85 1.22 17.63
C ALA A 158 -5.11 2.55 18.36
N TRP A 159 -4.07 3.40 18.49
CA TRP A 159 -4.17 4.70 19.14
C TRP A 159 -5.01 5.75 18.36
N THR A 160 -5.25 5.51 17.06
CA THR A 160 -6.09 6.37 16.20
C THR A 160 -7.60 6.12 16.30
N VAL A 161 -8.04 5.18 17.15
CA VAL A 161 -9.47 4.92 17.39
C VAL A 161 -10.24 6.15 17.90
N ARG A 162 -9.54 7.05 18.59
CA ARG A 162 -10.06 8.37 18.91
C ARG A 162 -9.53 9.35 17.87
N PRO A 163 -10.40 10.15 17.20
CA PRO A 163 -9.98 11.12 16.21
C PRO A 163 -8.86 12.02 16.73
N ARG A 164 -7.80 12.18 15.93
CA ARG A 164 -6.65 13.05 16.21
C ARG A 164 -6.58 14.21 15.21
N LYS A 165 -5.65 15.15 15.44
CA LYS A 165 -5.36 16.23 14.49
C LYS A 165 -4.87 15.65 13.17
N GLU A 166 -5.21 16.29 12.06
CA GLU A 166 -4.83 15.87 10.70
C GLU A 166 -3.32 15.58 10.56
N ALA A 167 -2.49 16.48 11.08
CA ALA A 167 -1.03 16.32 11.05
C ALA A 167 -0.53 15.02 11.68
N VAL A 168 -1.25 14.47 12.67
CA VAL A 168 -0.88 13.19 13.30
C VAL A 168 -1.09 12.03 12.33
N TYR A 169 -2.16 12.03 11.54
CA TYR A 169 -2.41 11.00 10.55
C TYR A 169 -1.41 11.10 9.40
N SER A 170 -1.21 12.30 8.84
CA SER A 170 -0.27 12.48 7.73
C SER A 170 1.17 12.18 8.15
N LEU A 171 1.62 12.65 9.31
CA LEU A 171 3.00 12.41 9.74
C LEU A 171 3.23 10.95 10.13
N LEU A 172 2.33 10.34 10.91
CA LEU A 172 2.56 8.99 11.43
C LEU A 172 2.18 7.92 10.42
N LEU A 173 1.00 8.00 9.79
CA LEU A 173 0.52 6.93 8.93
C LEU A 173 1.12 6.98 7.53
N ASP A 174 1.22 8.17 6.90
CA ASP A 174 1.95 8.26 5.63
C ASP A 174 3.46 8.07 5.87
N GLY A 175 3.96 8.49 7.04
CA GLY A 175 5.33 8.23 7.48
C GLY A 175 5.66 6.74 7.57
N LEU A 176 4.70 5.87 7.90
CA LEU A 176 4.91 4.42 7.91
C LEU A 176 5.24 3.85 6.51
N LEU A 177 4.74 4.45 5.43
CA LEU A 177 5.08 4.03 4.06
C LEU A 177 6.55 4.34 3.74
N ILE A 178 6.99 5.55 4.10
CA ILE A 178 8.39 5.97 3.92
C ILE A 178 9.32 5.14 4.82
N LEU A 179 8.90 4.92 6.07
CA LEU A 179 9.64 4.10 7.03
C LEU A 179 9.78 2.67 6.53
N GLN A 180 8.74 2.07 5.94
CA GLN A 180 8.81 0.73 5.36
C GLN A 180 9.83 0.65 4.24
N GLY A 181 9.82 1.61 3.29
CA GLY A 181 10.82 1.68 2.23
C GLY A 181 12.24 1.83 2.78
N SER A 182 12.42 2.68 3.79
CA SER A 182 13.70 2.91 4.47
C SER A 182 14.19 1.67 5.21
N ALA A 183 13.28 0.94 5.88
CA ALA A 183 13.58 -0.29 6.60
C ALA A 183 14.02 -1.40 5.63
N VAL A 184 13.33 -1.57 4.50
CA VAL A 184 13.74 -2.54 3.47
C VAL A 184 15.16 -2.27 3.01
N PHE A 185 15.47 -1.00 2.69
CA PHE A 185 16.82 -0.61 2.27
C PHE A 185 17.86 -0.91 3.37
N TRP A 186 17.59 -0.52 4.61
CA TRP A 186 18.50 -0.77 5.73
C TRP A 186 18.77 -2.26 5.95
N PHE A 187 17.73 -3.09 6.06
CA PHE A 187 17.89 -4.53 6.27
C PHE A 187 18.57 -5.22 5.08
N SER A 188 18.39 -4.72 3.85
CA SER A 188 19.09 -5.25 2.68
C SER A 188 20.59 -4.92 2.67
N SER A 189 21.03 -3.90 3.41
CA SER A 189 22.46 -3.53 3.52
C SER A 189 23.23 -4.27 4.61
N MET A 190 22.53 -5.02 5.47
CA MET A 190 23.12 -5.80 6.57
C MET A 190 23.52 -7.22 6.16
N HIS A 191 23.14 -7.65 4.95
CA HIS A 191 23.44 -8.94 4.34
C HIS A 191 24.24 -8.74 3.06
#